data_AF-A0ABD6RVZ4-F1
#
_entry.id   AF-A0ABD6RVZ4-F1
#
_cell.length_a   1.000
_cell.length_b   1.000
_cell.length_c   1.000
_cell.angle_alpha   90.00
_cell.angle_beta   90.00
_cell.angle_gamma   90.00
#
_symmetry.space_group_name_H-M   'P 1'
#
loop_
_entity.id
_entity.type
_entity.pdbx_description
1 polymer ?
#
loop_
_entity_poly.entity_id
_entity_poly.type
_entity_poly.pdbx_seq_one_letter_code
_entity_poly.pdbx_strand_id
1 'polypeptide(L)'
;MAVVSRSHRALKRKYRQVRQEFKKDIFEVAKNNRAFAMMIIETYTASQHRTHIMQIWELLGFNHREAHQDYCNKLMGKHLTGRDEIMKSIYFADKKLYDKYHRKLPECYAMGDALGIAYKVLKN
;
A
#
# COMPACT_ATOMS: atom_id res chain seq x y z
N MET A 1 3.67 -21.40 -13.08
CA MET A 1 3.96 -21.10 -11.66
C MET A 1 5.31 -20.40 -11.58
N ALA A 2 5.36 -19.13 -11.18
CA ALA A 2 6.63 -18.38 -11.12
C ALA A 2 7.59 -19.03 -10.10
N VAL A 3 8.82 -19.34 -10.52
CA VAL A 3 9.85 -19.93 -9.67
C VAL A 3 10.26 -18.90 -8.61
N VAL A 4 9.72 -19.04 -7.40
CA VAL A 4 10.06 -18.14 -6.29
C VAL A 4 11.50 -18.39 -5.88
N SER A 5 12.37 -17.40 -6.16
CA SER A 5 13.81 -17.46 -5.86
C SER A 5 14.06 -17.80 -4.38
N ARG A 6 15.15 -18.53 -4.09
CA ARG A 6 15.56 -18.88 -2.72
C ARG A 6 15.69 -17.63 -1.82
N SER A 7 16.10 -16.49 -2.38
CA SER A 7 16.24 -15.22 -1.65
C SER A 7 14.89 -14.66 -1.18
N HIS A 8 13.82 -14.79 -1.98
CA HIS A 8 12.49 -14.33 -1.60
C HIS A 8 11.89 -15.13 -0.43
N ARG A 9 12.15 -16.45 -0.38
CA ARG A 9 11.78 -17.31 0.76
C ARG A 9 12.51 -16.92 2.05
N ALA A 10 13.79 -16.57 1.95
CA ALA A 10 14.59 -16.13 3.09
C ALA A 10 14.07 -14.81 3.68
N LEU A 11 13.76 -13.82 2.82
CA LEU A 11 13.19 -12.54 3.25
C LEU A 11 11.82 -12.72 3.93
N LYS A 12 10.94 -13.56 3.36
CA LYS A 12 9.63 -13.83 3.97
C LYS A 12 9.75 -14.47 5.37
N ARG A 13 10.76 -15.33 5.57
CA ARG A 13 11.06 -15.91 6.90
C ARG A 13 11.62 -14.86 7.86
N LYS A 14 12.54 -14.01 7.41
CA LYS A 14 13.16 -12.93 8.22
C LYS A 14 12.10 -12.05 8.90
N TYR A 15 11.06 -11.64 8.15
CA TYR A 15 10.03 -10.75 8.68
C TYR A 15 8.80 -11.47 9.28
N ARG A 16 8.80 -12.81 9.35
CA ARG A 16 7.60 -13.58 9.71
C ARG A 16 7.04 -13.20 11.09
N GLN A 17 7.91 -13.07 12.10
CA GLN A 17 7.50 -12.74 13.47
C GLN A 17 6.91 -11.33 13.53
N VAL A 18 7.66 -10.33 13.05
CA VAL A 18 7.22 -8.92 13.00
C VAL A 18 5.90 -8.76 12.25
N ARG A 19 5.70 -9.48 11.14
CA ARG A 19 4.44 -9.47 10.38
C ARG A 19 3.25 -10.03 11.17
N GLN A 20 3.46 -11.07 11.98
CA GLN A 20 2.40 -11.65 12.79
C GLN A 20 1.99 -10.70 13.92
N GLU A 21 2.96 -10.07 14.58
CA GLU A 21 2.71 -9.03 15.58
C GLU A 21 1.98 -7.83 14.97
N PHE A 22 2.47 -7.33 13.84
CA PHE A 22 1.86 -6.21 13.12
C PHE A 22 0.39 -6.47 12.79
N LYS A 23 0.04 -7.66 12.30
CA LYS A 23 -1.35 -8.02 12.02
C LYS A 23 -2.25 -8.02 13.25
N LYS A 24 -1.74 -8.50 14.38
CA LYS A 24 -2.49 -8.50 15.64
C LYS A 24 -2.76 -7.07 16.08
N ASP A 25 -1.73 -6.22 16.09
CA ASP A 25 -1.89 -4.84 16.53
C ASP A 25 -2.80 -4.03 15.59
N ILE A 26 -2.66 -4.19 14.27
CA ILE A 26 -3.57 -3.55 13.30
C ILE A 26 -5.01 -4.01 13.53
N PHE A 27 -5.24 -5.29 13.80
CA PHE A 27 -6.58 -5.81 14.08
C PHE A 27 -7.18 -5.21 15.35
N GLU A 28 -6.39 -5.10 16.41
CA GLU A 28 -6.81 -4.50 17.67
C GLU A 28 -7.19 -3.02 17.54
N VAL A 29 -6.47 -2.26 16.71
CA VAL A 29 -6.82 -0.85 16.41
C VAL A 29 -8.04 -0.78 15.50
N ALA A 30 -8.04 -1.53 14.41
CA ALA A 30 -9.07 -1.47 13.37
C ALA A 30 -10.45 -1.93 13.87
N LYS A 31 -10.52 -2.95 14.74
CA LYS A 31 -11.81 -3.48 15.24
C LYS A 31 -12.64 -2.43 15.99
N ASN A 32 -11.97 -1.50 16.67
CA ASN A 32 -12.60 -0.42 17.44
C ASN A 32 -12.68 0.89 16.65
N ASN A 33 -12.01 0.96 15.49
CA ASN A 33 -11.93 2.16 14.67
C ASN A 33 -12.10 1.81 13.18
N ARG A 34 -13.36 1.79 12.71
CA ARG A 34 -13.68 1.52 11.30
C ARG A 34 -13.08 2.57 10.36
N ALA A 35 -12.91 3.82 10.81
CA ALA A 35 -12.27 4.87 10.01
C ALA A 35 -10.79 4.55 9.75
N PHE A 36 -10.08 3.98 10.72
CA PHE A 36 -8.72 3.48 10.53
C PHE A 36 -8.65 2.38 9.47
N ALA A 37 -9.60 1.43 9.49
CA ALA A 37 -9.69 0.40 8.47
C ALA A 37 -9.96 0.99 7.07
N MET A 38 -10.85 1.99 6.98
CA MET A 38 -11.14 2.65 5.71
C MET A 38 -9.92 3.41 5.17
N MET A 39 -9.18 4.12 6.03
CA MET A 39 -7.94 4.81 5.67
C MET A 39 -6.92 3.85 5.03
N ILE A 40 -6.79 2.62 5.54
CA ILE A 40 -5.89 1.61 4.96
C ILE A 40 -6.33 1.28 3.52
N ILE A 41 -7.62 1.08 3.28
CA ILE A 41 -8.15 0.78 1.94
C ILE A 41 -7.93 1.97 1.00
N GLU A 42 -8.24 3.18 1.42
CA GLU A 42 -8.03 4.39 0.60
C GLU A 42 -6.55 4.59 0.26
N THR A 43 -5.65 4.32 1.22
CA THR A 43 -4.20 4.35 0.97
C THR A 43 -3.79 3.32 -0.09
N TYR A 44 -4.38 2.11 -0.05
CA TYR A 44 -4.15 1.11 -1.09
C TYR A 44 -4.59 1.61 -2.45
N THR A 45 -5.84 2.08 -2.54
CA THR A 45 -6.49 2.52 -3.76
C THR A 45 -5.69 3.64 -4.42
N ALA A 46 -5.20 4.61 -3.63
CA ALA A 46 -4.31 5.66 -4.13
C ALA A 46 -3.03 5.09 -4.77
N SER A 47 -2.38 4.10 -4.14
CA SER A 47 -1.20 3.43 -4.71
C SER A 47 -1.51 2.71 -6.04
N GLN A 48 -2.71 2.14 -6.16
CA GLN A 48 -3.17 1.45 -7.37
C GLN A 48 -3.49 2.46 -8.48
N HIS A 49 -4.12 3.60 -8.17
CA HIS A 49 -4.33 4.67 -9.13
C HIS A 49 -3.01 5.16 -9.74
N ARG A 50 -1.98 5.35 -8.91
CA ARG A 50 -0.64 5.72 -9.41
C ARG A 50 -0.05 4.66 -10.34
N THR A 51 -0.19 3.38 -9.98
CA THR A 51 0.26 2.26 -10.83
C THR A 51 -0.50 2.24 -12.15
N HIS A 52 -1.80 2.50 -12.12
CA HIS A 52 -2.65 2.56 -13.31
C HIS A 52 -2.26 3.71 -14.25
N ILE A 53 -1.92 4.89 -13.72
CA ILE A 53 -1.42 6.01 -14.53
C ILE A 53 -0.16 5.60 -15.30
N MET A 54 0.76 4.86 -14.67
CA MET A 54 1.97 4.37 -15.35
C MET A 54 1.64 3.38 -16.46
N GLN A 55 0.63 2.52 -16.29
CA GLN A 55 0.17 1.59 -17.34
C GLN A 55 -0.45 2.35 -18.52
N ILE A 56 -1.23 3.41 -18.26
CA ILE A 56 -1.80 4.26 -19.32
C ILE A 56 -0.70 5.00 -20.06
N TRP A 57 0.34 5.49 -19.37
CA TRP A 57 1.51 6.07 -20.01
C TRP A 57 2.24 5.09 -20.91
N GLU A 58 2.43 3.85 -20.47
CA GLU A 58 3.02 2.80 -21.30
C GLU A 58 2.17 2.54 -22.55
N LEU A 59 0.86 2.38 -22.38
CA LEU A 59 -0.07 2.10 -23.48
C LEU A 59 -0.12 3.23 -24.52
N LEU A 60 -0.27 4.48 -24.07
CA LEU A 60 -0.44 5.64 -24.93
C LEU A 60 0.90 6.18 -25.46
N GLY A 61 1.96 6.11 -24.66
CA GLY A 61 3.25 6.73 -24.96
C GLY A 61 3.95 6.11 -26.17
N PHE A 62 3.80 4.80 -26.38
CA PHE A 62 4.41 4.11 -27.53
C PHE A 62 3.58 4.22 -28.82
N ASN A 63 2.26 4.25 -28.72
CA ASN A 63 1.37 4.06 -29.88
C ASN A 63 0.50 5.29 -30.24
N HIS A 64 0.24 6.19 -29.29
CA HIS A 64 -0.75 7.26 -29.42
C HIS A 64 -0.27 8.58 -28.78
N ARG A 65 0.71 9.22 -29.43
CA ARG A 65 1.42 10.40 -28.89
C ARG A 65 0.52 11.61 -28.59
N GLU A 66 -0.48 11.88 -29.42
CA GLU A 66 -1.44 12.98 -29.20
C GLU A 66 -2.34 12.72 -27.98
N ALA A 67 -2.88 11.50 -27.88
CA ALA A 67 -3.69 11.09 -26.71
C ALA A 67 -2.87 11.09 -25.42
N HIS A 68 -1.60 10.70 -25.49
CA HIS A 68 -0.67 10.78 -24.37
C HIS A 68 -0.48 12.23 -23.88
N GLN A 69 -0.32 13.19 -24.80
CA GLN A 69 -0.16 14.61 -24.48
C GLN A 69 -1.42 15.17 -23.79
N ASP A 70 -2.61 14.92 -24.34
CA ASP A 70 -3.88 15.39 -23.78
C ASP A 70 -4.15 14.77 -22.40
N TYR A 71 -3.85 13.48 -22.23
CA TYR A 71 -3.93 12.80 -20.93
C TYR A 71 -2.99 13.44 -19.89
N CYS A 72 -1.73 13.71 -20.26
CA CYS A 72 -0.77 14.33 -19.36
C CYS A 72 -1.19 15.74 -18.92
N ASN A 73 -1.82 16.52 -19.80
CA ASN A 73 -2.30 17.87 -19.48
C ASN A 73 -3.45 17.85 -18.45
N LYS A 74 -4.19 16.75 -18.35
CA LYS A 74 -5.30 16.55 -17.40
C LYS A 74 -4.85 15.94 -16.07
N LEU A 75 -3.64 15.41 -15.99
CA LEU A 75 -3.11 14.81 -14.76
C LEU A 75 -2.66 15.90 -13.77
N MET A 76 -3.22 15.87 -12.57
CA MET A 76 -2.70 16.69 -11.47
C MET A 76 -1.37 16.12 -10.97
N GLY A 77 -0.34 16.95 -10.79
CA GLY A 77 1.00 16.50 -10.37
C GLY A 77 1.04 15.69 -9.05
N LYS A 78 0.07 15.90 -8.14
CA LYS A 78 -0.08 15.09 -6.92
C LYS A 78 -0.39 13.62 -7.19
N HIS A 79 -0.97 13.27 -8.33
CA HIS A 79 -1.25 11.87 -8.72
C HIS A 79 0.03 11.12 -9.12
N LEU A 80 1.09 11.85 -9.49
CA LEU A 80 2.37 11.30 -9.91
C LEU A 80 3.40 11.27 -8.76
N THR A 81 3.35 12.28 -7.90
CA THR A 81 4.34 12.53 -6.84
C THR A 81 3.80 12.30 -5.43
N GLY A 82 2.54 11.88 -5.31
CA GLY A 82 1.91 11.50 -4.05
C GLY A 82 2.70 10.42 -3.31
N ARG A 83 2.82 10.60 -1.99
CA ARG A 83 3.35 9.57 -1.07
C ARG A 83 2.17 8.90 -0.39
N ASP A 84 1.74 7.79 -0.95
CA ASP A 84 0.60 6.97 -0.50
C ASP A 84 1.11 5.72 0.25
N GLU A 85 2.09 5.95 1.11
CA GLU A 85 2.76 4.93 1.91
C GLU A 85 1.90 4.60 3.14
N ILE A 86 1.66 3.32 3.40
CA ILE A 86 0.87 2.89 4.56
C ILE A 86 1.50 3.32 5.88
N MET A 87 2.83 3.31 5.98
CA MET A 87 3.52 3.78 7.19
C MET A 87 3.30 5.28 7.39
N LYS A 88 3.18 6.06 6.33
CA LYS A 88 2.84 7.48 6.44
C LYS A 88 1.40 7.66 6.91
N SER A 89 0.45 6.88 6.39
CA SER A 89 -0.93 6.90 6.86
C SER A 89 -1.03 6.51 8.34
N ILE A 90 -0.32 5.44 8.75
CA ILE A 90 -0.24 4.99 10.15
C ILE A 90 0.42 6.07 11.03
N TYR A 91 1.47 6.75 10.58
CA TYR A 91 2.12 7.83 11.34
C TYR A 91 1.13 8.89 11.83
N PHE A 92 0.20 9.31 10.97
CA PHE A 92 -0.80 10.32 11.30
C PHE A 92 -1.99 9.78 12.08
N ALA A 93 -2.35 8.51 11.88
CA ALA A 93 -3.51 7.91 12.54
C ALA A 93 -3.18 7.30 13.91
N ASP A 94 -2.02 6.67 14.05
CA ASP A 94 -1.52 6.06 15.28
C ASP A 94 0.02 6.09 15.32
N LYS A 95 0.56 7.14 15.94
CA LYS A 95 2.00 7.33 16.09
C LYS A 95 2.68 6.19 16.84
N LYS A 96 2.03 5.61 17.85
CA LYS A 96 2.62 4.51 18.65
C LYS A 96 2.80 3.27 17.78
N LEU A 97 1.81 2.97 16.96
CA LEU A 97 1.89 1.87 16.01
C LEU A 97 2.98 2.12 14.96
N TYR A 98 3.08 3.34 14.44
CA TYR A 98 4.15 3.73 13.52
C TYR A 98 5.53 3.54 14.15
N ASP A 99 5.79 4.12 15.32
CA ASP A 99 7.11 4.06 15.97
C ASP A 99 7.51 2.61 16.27
N LYS A 100 6.54 1.74 16.57
CA LYS A 100 6.78 0.31 16.81
C LYS A 100 7.31 -0.42 15.57
N TYR A 101 6.79 -0.12 14.38
CA TYR A 101 7.02 -0.90 13.15
C TYR A 101 7.83 -0.20 12.06
N HIS A 102 7.99 1.12 12.16
CA HIS A 102 8.79 1.90 11.23
C HIS A 102 10.21 1.33 11.14
N ARG A 103 10.69 1.12 9.90
CA ARG A 103 11.99 0.49 9.57
C ARG A 103 12.17 -0.97 9.98
N LYS A 104 11.21 -1.60 10.68
CA LYS A 104 11.27 -3.03 11.03
C LYS A 104 10.53 -3.92 10.03
N LEU A 105 9.58 -3.35 9.29
CA LEU A 105 8.78 -4.05 8.31
C LEU A 105 8.84 -3.34 6.95
N PRO A 106 9.20 -4.04 5.86
CA PRO A 106 9.11 -3.47 4.52
C PRO A 106 7.67 -3.07 4.15
N GLU A 107 7.54 -1.93 3.47
CA GLU A 107 6.25 -1.31 3.12
C GLU A 107 5.31 -2.27 2.38
N CYS A 108 5.84 -3.05 1.43
CA CYS A 108 5.06 -4.00 0.65
C CYS A 108 4.40 -5.10 1.52
N TYR A 109 5.07 -5.52 2.60
CA TYR A 109 4.50 -6.49 3.53
C TYR A 109 3.53 -5.82 4.51
N ALA A 110 3.86 -4.62 4.99
CA ALA A 110 2.98 -3.84 5.85
C ALA A 110 1.64 -3.55 5.16
N MET A 111 1.68 -3.06 3.93
CA MET A 111 0.50 -2.73 3.14
C MET A 111 -0.41 -3.95 2.95
N GLY A 112 0.16 -5.07 2.48
CA GLY A 112 -0.63 -6.29 2.23
C GLY A 112 -1.21 -6.91 3.50
N ASP A 113 -0.45 -6.93 4.60
CA ASP A 113 -0.95 -7.45 5.88
C ASP A 113 -2.03 -6.52 6.47
N ALA A 114 -1.85 -5.19 6.41
CA ALA A 114 -2.83 -4.22 6.89
C ALA A 114 -4.13 -4.27 6.09
N LEU A 115 -4.03 -4.33 4.76
CA LEU A 115 -5.18 -4.40 3.86
C LEU A 115 -6.04 -5.64 4.12
N GLY A 116 -5.40 -6.80 4.30
CA GLY A 116 -6.11 -8.04 4.62
C GLY A 116 -6.91 -7.95 5.93
N ILE A 117 -6.36 -7.25 6.93
CA ILE A 117 -7.07 -6.99 8.18
C ILE A 117 -8.20 -5.97 7.99
N ALA A 118 -7.96 -4.89 7.26
CA ALA A 118 -8.96 -3.86 6.98
C ALA A 118 -10.21 -4.46 6.32
N TYR A 119 -10.03 -5.27 5.27
CA TYR A 119 -11.15 -5.98 4.64
C TYR A 119 -11.87 -6.93 5.60
N LYS A 120 -11.12 -7.67 6.44
CA LYS A 120 -11.70 -8.57 7.43
C LYS A 120 -12.58 -7.82 8.43
N VAL A 121 -12.14 -6.66 8.90
CA VAL A 121 -12.87 -5.84 9.88
C VAL A 121 -14.11 -5.21 9.27
N LEU A 122 -14.02 -4.69 8.03
CA LEU A 122 -15.12 -3.98 7.40
C LEU A 122 -16.18 -4.87 6.76
N LYS A 123 -15.83 -6.12 6.41
CA LYS A 123 -16.77 -7.13 5.90
C LYS A 123 -17.63 -7.74 7.03
N ASN A 124 -17.19 -7.61 8.27
CA ASN A 124 -17.95 -7.94 9.48
C ASN A 124 -18.72 -6.70 10.00
#